data_AF-A0A1M7RN91-F1
#
_entry.id   AF-A0A1M7RN91-F1
#
_cell.length_a   1.000
_cell.length_b   1.000
_cell.length_c   1.000
_cell.angle_alpha   90.00
_cell.angle_beta   90.00
_cell.angle_gamma   90.00
#
_symmetry.space_group_name_H-M   'P 1'
#
loop_
_entity.id
_entity.type
_entity.pdbx_description
1 polymer ?
#
loop_
_entity_poly.entity_id
_entity_poly.type
_entity_poly.pdbx_seq_one_letter_code
_entity_poly.pdbx_strand_id
1 'polypeptide(L)'
;MDVQEFFDGASNPREWIGTTRSGSVNDWVVQARTQLADAAKQADWGTVFTVLDEHPAFVNAFRLDGRSWYTPLHQAAYAGAPREVIDRLIAVGAWRGLRTNKGERPVDVAVRRGHARLSDLLDPPDVLNISDETLHVLQRRLHEVIWGIAQQLVAENSLRLPELGVMREMENPHLWFAVPGMMGGFHLKLLQVGREAQLYAQSGSRMDFGPGRMHVITTSSTVEDGSWGKDSPGPVILDYVGPAFDD
;
A
#
# COMPACT_ATOMS: atom_id res chain seq x y z
N MET A 1 -9.54 -2.38 -23.19
CA MET A 1 -9.51 -1.37 -22.12
C MET A 1 -8.14 -0.75 -22.18
N ASP A 2 -8.07 0.54 -22.48
CA ASP A 2 -6.78 1.23 -22.43
C ASP A 2 -6.31 1.25 -20.97
N VAL A 3 -5.02 1.08 -20.73
CA VAL A 3 -4.46 1.11 -19.38
C VAL A 3 -4.45 2.56 -18.85
N GLN A 4 -4.51 3.56 -19.73
CA GLN A 4 -4.80 4.94 -19.35
C GLN A 4 -6.19 5.02 -18.72
N GLU A 5 -7.23 4.42 -19.32
CA GLU A 5 -8.56 4.27 -18.70
C GLU A 5 -8.55 3.38 -17.44
N PHE A 6 -7.64 2.40 -17.36
CA PHE A 6 -7.45 1.55 -16.18
C PHE A 6 -6.95 2.36 -14.97
N PHE A 7 -6.06 3.34 -15.16
CA PHE A 7 -5.62 4.23 -14.07
C PHE A 7 -6.51 5.47 -13.91
N ASP A 8 -7.12 5.99 -14.98
CA ASP A 8 -7.92 7.22 -14.98
C ASP A 8 -9.39 7.00 -14.56
N GLY A 9 -9.94 5.79 -14.74
CA GLY A 9 -11.30 5.43 -14.30
C GLY A 9 -11.41 5.07 -12.81
N ALA A 10 -10.29 5.11 -12.08
CA ALA A 10 -10.18 4.60 -10.72
C ALA A 10 -10.24 5.71 -9.67
N SER A 11 -10.97 5.47 -8.58
CA SER A 11 -10.90 6.24 -7.34
C SER A 11 -9.46 6.58 -6.94
N ASN A 12 -9.22 7.76 -6.33
CA ASN A 12 -7.91 8.17 -5.84
C ASN A 12 -7.14 7.03 -5.13
N PRO A 13 -5.86 6.79 -5.46
CA PRO A 13 -5.08 5.72 -4.85
C PRO A 13 -4.97 5.92 -3.34
N ARG A 14 -4.95 4.81 -2.59
CA ARG A 14 -4.65 4.87 -1.15
C ARG A 14 -3.15 5.11 -0.95
N GLU A 15 -2.80 6.05 -0.10
CA GLU A 15 -1.40 6.39 0.14
C GLU A 15 -0.72 5.37 1.06
N TRP A 16 0.41 4.81 0.60
CA TRP A 16 1.34 4.05 1.42
C TRP A 16 2.34 4.99 2.09
N ILE A 17 2.22 5.16 3.40
CA ILE A 17 3.16 5.95 4.20
C ILE A 17 4.41 5.11 4.47
N GLY A 18 5.37 5.17 3.55
CA GLY A 18 6.66 4.49 3.68
C GLY A 18 7.74 5.28 4.45
N THR A 19 7.55 6.59 4.66
CA THR A 19 8.59 7.43 5.25
C THR A 19 8.75 7.17 6.75
N THR A 20 9.95 6.73 7.13
CA THR A 20 10.30 6.35 8.50
C THR A 20 11.06 7.44 9.25
N ARG A 21 11.81 8.30 8.55
CA ARG A 21 12.70 9.31 9.15
C ARG A 21 12.07 10.69 9.18
N SER A 22 12.21 11.40 10.29
CA SER A 22 11.73 12.79 10.39
C SER A 22 12.43 13.73 9.41
N GLY A 23 13.75 13.56 9.21
CA GLY A 23 14.53 14.37 8.27
C GLY A 23 14.16 14.20 6.78
N SER A 24 13.26 13.28 6.45
CA SER A 24 12.77 13.04 5.09
C SER A 24 11.45 13.75 4.78
N VAL A 25 10.89 14.48 5.73
CA VAL A 25 9.62 15.21 5.59
C VAL A 25 9.72 16.61 6.19
N ASN A 26 8.77 17.47 5.84
CA ASN A 26 8.71 18.84 6.36
C ASN A 26 8.30 18.87 7.85
N ASP A 27 8.72 19.91 8.57
CA ASP A 27 8.52 20.04 10.02
C ASP A 27 7.07 19.89 10.47
N TRP A 28 6.10 20.44 9.72
CA TRP A 28 4.68 20.29 10.06
C TRP A 28 4.22 18.83 10.00
N VAL A 29 4.76 18.02 9.07
CA VAL A 29 4.46 16.58 8.96
C VAL A 29 5.05 15.85 10.17
N VAL A 30 6.26 16.24 10.58
CA VAL A 30 6.89 15.70 11.80
C VAL A 30 6.01 15.98 13.00
N GLN A 31 5.54 17.22 13.17
CA GLN A 31 4.69 17.62 14.28
C GLN A 31 3.37 16.85 14.29
N ALA A 32 2.63 16.85 13.18
CA ALA A 32 1.32 16.20 13.08
C ALA A 32 1.40 14.68 13.30
N ARG A 33 2.36 13.98 12.67
CA ARG A 33 2.54 12.53 12.86
C ARG A 33 3.01 12.18 14.27
N THR A 34 3.81 13.04 14.89
CA THR A 34 4.24 12.87 16.29
C THR A 34 3.05 13.02 17.23
N GLN A 35 2.25 14.08 17.07
CA GLN A 35 1.03 14.31 17.84
C GLN A 35 0.05 13.14 17.70
N LEU A 36 -0.21 12.67 16.48
CA LEU A 36 -1.07 11.52 16.22
C LEU A 36 -0.55 10.26 16.95
N ALA A 37 0.73 9.96 16.84
CA ALA A 37 1.33 8.78 17.44
C ALA A 37 1.31 8.84 18.98
N ASP A 38 1.57 10.02 19.57
CA ASP A 38 1.57 10.20 21.02
C ASP A 38 0.16 10.17 21.61
N ALA A 39 -0.80 10.80 20.94
CA ALA A 39 -2.22 10.73 21.31
C ALA A 39 -2.74 9.28 21.24
N ALA A 40 -2.48 8.57 20.13
CA ALA A 40 -2.89 7.18 19.98
C ALA A 40 -2.27 6.27 21.05
N LYS A 41 -0.98 6.47 21.37
CA LYS A 41 -0.29 5.73 22.44
C LYS A 41 -0.89 5.98 23.83
N GLN A 42 -1.39 7.19 24.08
CA GLN A 42 -2.04 7.59 25.33
C GLN A 42 -3.54 7.26 25.36
N ALA A 43 -4.09 6.67 24.28
CA ALA A 43 -5.51 6.45 24.08
C ALA A 43 -6.36 7.74 24.11
N ASP A 44 -5.75 8.87 23.77
CA ASP A 44 -6.45 10.15 23.55
C ASP A 44 -7.08 10.16 22.15
N TRP A 45 -8.20 9.46 22.02
CA TRP A 45 -8.90 9.32 20.75
C TRP A 45 -9.48 10.65 20.24
N GLY A 46 -9.76 11.60 21.13
CA GLY A 46 -10.21 12.94 20.76
C GLY A 46 -9.15 13.64 19.92
N THR A 47 -7.92 13.76 20.44
CA THR A 47 -6.79 14.33 19.69
C THR A 47 -6.45 13.51 18.45
N VAL A 48 -6.50 12.18 18.51
CA VAL A 48 -6.29 11.33 17.31
C VAL A 48 -7.22 11.74 16.19
N PHE A 49 -8.52 11.87 16.49
CA PHE A 49 -9.50 12.20 15.48
C PHE A 49 -9.43 13.66 15.04
N THR A 50 -9.08 14.61 15.90
CA THR A 50 -8.78 15.99 15.48
C THR A 50 -7.67 16.02 14.42
N VAL A 51 -6.55 15.32 14.66
CA VAL A 51 -5.45 15.26 13.71
C VAL A 51 -5.85 14.56 12.40
N LEU A 52 -6.67 13.50 12.47
CA LEU A 52 -7.14 12.79 11.28
C LEU A 52 -8.21 13.56 10.50
N ASP A 53 -9.02 14.38 11.16
CA ASP A 53 -9.99 15.25 10.49
C ASP A 53 -9.25 16.36 9.69
N GLU A 54 -8.13 16.88 10.21
CA GLU A 54 -7.26 17.84 9.51
C GLU A 54 -6.37 17.17 8.44
N HIS A 55 -5.90 15.95 8.71
CA HIS A 55 -4.96 15.22 7.86
C HIS A 55 -5.37 13.74 7.68
N PRO A 56 -6.44 13.45 6.90
CA PRO A 56 -6.98 12.09 6.76
C PRO A 56 -5.98 11.05 6.22
N ALA A 57 -5.02 11.49 5.40
CA ALA A 57 -3.97 10.64 4.87
C ALA A 57 -3.13 9.95 5.97
N PHE A 58 -3.05 10.52 7.17
CA PHE A 58 -2.22 9.99 8.26
C PHE A 58 -2.85 8.83 9.05
N VAL A 59 -4.04 8.34 8.68
CA VAL A 59 -4.70 7.23 9.38
C VAL A 59 -3.83 5.98 9.51
N ASN A 60 -2.97 5.70 8.52
CA ASN A 60 -2.03 4.58 8.52
C ASN A 60 -0.58 5.01 8.85
N ALA A 61 -0.38 6.24 9.32
CA ALA A 61 0.93 6.73 9.72
C ALA A 61 1.38 6.04 11.01
N PHE A 62 2.67 5.74 11.08
CA PHE A 62 3.35 5.34 12.30
C PHE A 62 4.31 6.45 12.74
N ARG A 63 4.81 6.35 13.99
CA ARG A 63 5.75 7.31 14.55
C ARG A 63 7.05 7.37 13.73
N LEU A 64 7.42 8.56 13.28
CA LEU A 64 8.73 8.84 12.67
C LEU A 64 9.85 8.56 13.68
N ASP A 65 10.97 8.01 13.20
CA ASP A 65 12.12 7.54 13.97
C ASP A 65 11.78 6.46 15.03
N GLY A 66 10.52 6.01 15.05
CA GLY A 66 10.02 4.95 15.91
C GLY A 66 10.32 3.58 15.33
N ARG A 67 10.55 2.60 16.22
CA ARG A 67 10.92 1.25 15.79
C ARG A 67 9.74 0.30 15.63
N SER A 68 8.58 0.58 16.21
CA SER A 68 7.47 -0.38 16.29
C SER A 68 6.55 -0.43 15.07
N TRP A 69 6.49 0.65 14.29
CA TRP A 69 5.51 0.85 13.22
C TRP A 69 4.04 0.72 13.65
N TYR A 70 3.72 1.03 14.91
CA TYR A 70 2.34 1.07 15.37
C TYR A 70 1.61 2.25 14.72
N THR A 71 0.52 1.95 14.03
CA THR A 71 -0.48 2.92 13.53
C THR A 71 -1.55 3.19 14.60
N PRO A 72 -2.42 4.20 14.42
CA PRO A 72 -3.58 4.39 15.28
C PRO A 72 -4.39 3.12 15.54
N LEU A 73 -4.63 2.28 14.52
CA LEU A 73 -5.39 1.04 14.69
C LEU A 73 -4.64 -0.01 15.53
N HIS A 74 -3.31 -0.10 15.40
CA HIS A 74 -2.49 -0.94 16.30
C HIS A 74 -2.55 -0.47 17.74
N GLN A 75 -2.54 0.85 17.97
CA GLN A 75 -2.65 1.40 19.33
C GLN A 75 -4.04 1.18 19.92
N ALA A 76 -5.10 1.31 19.12
CA ALA A 76 -6.47 0.99 19.53
C ALA A 76 -6.61 -0.49 19.93
N ALA A 77 -6.04 -1.39 19.12
CA ALA A 77 -5.95 -2.81 19.44
C ALA A 77 -5.14 -3.08 20.73
N TYR A 78 -4.01 -2.39 20.90
CA TYR A 78 -3.16 -2.52 22.08
C TYR A 78 -3.87 -2.08 23.36
N ALA A 79 -4.60 -0.96 23.31
CA ALA A 79 -5.28 -0.36 24.46
C ALA A 79 -6.64 -1.00 24.76
N GLY A 80 -7.13 -1.89 23.90
CA GLY A 80 -8.45 -2.49 24.03
C GLY A 80 -9.58 -1.46 23.85
N ALA A 81 -9.39 -0.53 22.90
CA ALA A 81 -10.26 0.62 22.68
C ALA A 81 -11.74 0.24 22.46
N PRO A 82 -12.68 1.17 22.74
CA PRO A 82 -14.09 0.98 22.44
C PRO A 82 -14.34 0.69 20.96
N ARG A 83 -15.42 -0.05 20.67
CA ARG A 83 -15.81 -0.43 19.30
C ARG A 83 -15.94 0.80 18.40
N GLU A 84 -16.51 1.88 18.91
CA GLU A 84 -16.76 3.12 18.20
C GLU A 84 -15.47 3.77 17.70
N VAL A 85 -14.37 3.65 18.46
CA VAL A 85 -13.04 4.14 18.05
C VAL A 85 -12.49 3.30 16.91
N ILE A 86 -12.61 1.97 17.00
CA ILE A 86 -12.12 1.04 15.99
C ILE A 86 -12.91 1.21 14.69
N ASP A 87 -14.24 1.25 14.78
CA ASP A 87 -15.12 1.48 13.64
C ASP A 87 -14.82 2.83 12.97
N ARG A 88 -14.63 3.90 13.75
CA ARG A 88 -14.29 5.22 13.18
C ARG A 88 -12.93 5.18 12.46
N LEU A 89 -11.91 4.56 13.05
CA LEU A 89 -10.60 4.41 12.40
C LEU A 89 -10.71 3.63 11.09
N ILE A 90 -11.44 2.52 11.06
CA ILE A 90 -11.69 1.73 9.85
C ILE A 90 -12.45 2.56 8.81
N ALA A 91 -13.48 3.30 9.23
CA ALA A 91 -14.29 4.14 8.35
C ALA A 91 -13.47 5.25 7.67
N VAL A 92 -12.47 5.81 8.35
CA VAL A 92 -11.55 6.80 7.75
C VAL A 92 -10.37 6.15 7.00
N GLY A 93 -10.35 4.83 6.86
CA GLY A 93 -9.42 4.11 5.98
C GLY A 93 -8.23 3.44 6.67
N ALA A 94 -8.31 3.17 7.98
CA ALA A 94 -7.30 2.37 8.66
C ALA A 94 -7.26 0.94 8.12
N TRP A 95 -6.06 0.44 7.81
CA TRP A 95 -5.87 -0.91 7.30
C TRP A 95 -5.77 -1.94 8.42
N ARG A 96 -6.54 -3.03 8.30
CA ARG A 96 -6.59 -4.12 9.29
C ARG A 96 -5.51 -5.17 9.06
N GLY A 97 -4.93 -5.22 7.87
CA GLY A 97 -3.89 -6.15 7.46
C GLY A 97 -2.47 -5.56 7.52
N LEU A 98 -2.32 -4.27 7.85
CA LEU A 98 -1.01 -3.63 7.92
C LEU A 98 -0.20 -4.20 9.10
N ARG A 99 1.09 -4.50 8.88
CA ARG A 99 1.93 -5.12 9.90
C ARG A 99 2.81 -4.13 10.65
N THR A 100 3.14 -4.46 11.88
CA THR A 100 4.20 -3.80 12.67
C THR A 100 5.58 -4.28 12.24
N ASN A 101 6.65 -3.71 12.83
CA ASN A 101 8.02 -4.19 12.62
C ASN A 101 8.26 -5.63 13.11
N LYS A 102 7.34 -6.19 13.90
CA LYS A 102 7.34 -7.58 14.37
C LYS A 102 6.45 -8.49 13.54
N GLY A 103 5.86 -7.98 12.46
CA GLY A 103 4.95 -8.74 11.60
C GLY A 103 3.52 -8.88 12.14
N GLU A 104 3.19 -8.25 13.28
CA GLU A 104 1.87 -8.32 13.90
C GLU A 104 0.89 -7.38 13.20
N ARG A 105 -0.32 -7.85 12.87
CA ARG A 105 -1.47 -7.02 12.48
C ARG A 105 -2.17 -6.47 13.72
N PRO A 106 -3.07 -5.48 13.60
CA PRO A 106 -3.89 -5.00 14.71
C PRO A 106 -4.62 -6.12 15.46
N VAL A 107 -5.22 -7.09 14.76
CA VAL A 107 -5.88 -8.25 15.40
C VAL A 107 -4.91 -9.09 16.25
N ASP A 108 -3.69 -9.31 15.75
CA ASP A 108 -2.67 -10.08 16.46
C ASP A 108 -2.24 -9.36 17.75
N VAL A 109 -2.11 -8.02 17.69
CA VAL A 109 -1.83 -7.18 18.87
C VAL A 109 -2.96 -7.24 19.90
N ALA A 110 -4.22 -7.17 19.46
CA ALA A 110 -5.38 -7.26 20.34
C ALA A 110 -5.42 -8.62 21.07
N VAL A 111 -5.24 -9.72 20.34
CA VAL A 111 -5.21 -11.08 20.92
C VAL A 111 -4.08 -11.20 21.93
N ARG A 112 -2.85 -10.78 21.57
CA ARG A 112 -1.71 -10.82 22.50
C ARG A 112 -1.92 -9.99 23.76
N ARG A 113 -2.71 -8.92 23.70
CA ARG A 113 -3.03 -8.04 24.83
C ARG A 113 -4.24 -8.51 25.65
N GLY A 114 -4.87 -9.62 25.29
CA GLY A 114 -6.06 -10.14 25.98
C GLY A 114 -7.36 -9.45 25.57
N HIS A 115 -7.38 -8.78 24.42
CA HIS A 115 -8.52 -8.08 23.85
C HIS A 115 -9.14 -8.84 22.67
N ALA A 116 -9.17 -10.18 22.74
CA ALA A 116 -9.68 -11.05 21.69
C ALA A 116 -11.15 -10.76 21.28
N ARG A 117 -11.94 -10.10 22.14
CA ARG A 117 -13.27 -9.58 21.80
C ARG A 117 -13.29 -8.61 20.60
N LEU A 118 -12.13 -8.05 20.23
CA LEU A 118 -11.98 -7.13 19.11
C LEU A 118 -11.63 -7.85 17.80
N SER A 119 -11.42 -9.17 17.81
CA SER A 119 -10.95 -9.91 16.64
C SER A 119 -11.87 -9.75 15.44
N ASP A 120 -13.19 -9.89 15.62
CA ASP A 120 -14.16 -9.76 14.52
C ASP A 120 -14.14 -8.37 13.86
N LEU A 121 -13.77 -7.33 14.61
CA LEU A 121 -13.64 -5.96 14.10
C LEU A 121 -12.34 -5.73 13.35
N LEU A 122 -11.26 -6.36 13.84
CA LEU A 122 -9.89 -6.11 13.41
C LEU A 122 -9.40 -7.10 12.36
N ASP A 123 -10.13 -8.17 12.09
CA ASP A 123 -9.77 -9.13 11.04
C ASP A 123 -9.91 -8.45 9.66
N PRO A 124 -8.86 -8.46 8.82
CA PRO A 124 -8.93 -7.85 7.51
C PRO A 124 -9.90 -8.62 6.60
N PRO A 125 -10.77 -7.92 5.85
CA PRO A 125 -11.64 -8.57 4.89
C PRO A 125 -10.77 -9.10 3.76
N ASP A 126 -11.17 -10.27 3.27
CA ASP A 126 -10.51 -10.92 2.16
C ASP A 126 -11.32 -10.71 0.88
N VAL A 127 -11.24 -9.50 0.32
CA VAL A 127 -11.99 -9.12 -0.88
C VAL A 127 -11.36 -9.74 -2.13
N LEU A 128 -10.03 -9.87 -2.14
CA LEU A 128 -9.29 -10.50 -3.23
C LEU A 128 -8.96 -11.95 -2.90
N ASN A 129 -9.42 -12.88 -3.73
CA ASN A 129 -9.10 -14.30 -3.58
C ASN A 129 -7.71 -14.62 -4.15
N ILE A 130 -6.68 -14.01 -3.57
CA ILE A 130 -5.26 -14.20 -3.90
C ILE A 130 -4.58 -14.88 -2.73
N SER A 131 -3.88 -15.99 -3.00
CA SER A 131 -3.17 -16.73 -1.94
C SER A 131 -2.03 -15.91 -1.33
N ASP A 132 -1.71 -16.18 -0.05
CA ASP A 132 -0.58 -15.54 0.63
C ASP A 132 0.76 -15.83 -0.08
N GLU A 133 0.90 -17.02 -0.66
CA GLU A 133 2.10 -17.40 -1.44
C GLU A 133 2.25 -16.53 -2.68
N THR A 134 1.18 -16.40 -3.47
CA THR A 134 1.15 -15.52 -4.64
C THR A 134 1.50 -14.09 -4.26
N LEU A 135 0.86 -13.57 -3.21
CA LEU A 135 1.07 -12.19 -2.75
C LEU A 135 2.51 -11.96 -2.27
N HIS A 136 3.09 -12.94 -1.58
CA HIS A 136 4.48 -12.89 -1.12
C HIS A 136 5.46 -12.83 -2.31
N VAL A 137 5.24 -13.65 -3.35
CA VAL A 137 6.07 -13.62 -4.57
C VAL A 137 5.97 -12.28 -5.29
N LEU A 138 4.74 -11.75 -5.48
CA LEU A 138 4.52 -10.45 -6.09
C LEU A 138 5.18 -9.32 -5.30
N GLN A 139 5.07 -9.35 -3.97
CA GLN A 139 5.66 -8.34 -3.10
C GLN A 139 7.19 -8.35 -3.18
N ARG A 140 7.82 -9.52 -3.14
CA ARG A 140 9.28 -9.65 -3.28
C ARG A 140 9.75 -9.06 -4.62
N ARG A 141 9.09 -9.42 -5.72
CA ARG A 141 9.43 -8.90 -7.06
C ARG A 141 9.18 -7.40 -7.18
N LEU A 142 8.12 -6.88 -6.57
CA LEU A 142 7.89 -5.43 -6.48
C LEU A 142 9.06 -4.74 -5.76
N HIS A 143 9.52 -5.30 -4.64
CA HIS A 143 10.62 -4.72 -3.89
C HIS A 143 11.91 -4.73 -4.73
N GLU A 144 12.16 -5.77 -5.51
CA GLU A 144 13.26 -5.82 -6.48
C GLU A 144 13.17 -4.70 -7.53
N VAL A 145 11.97 -4.44 -8.09
CA VAL A 145 11.73 -3.33 -9.03
C VAL A 145 11.99 -1.97 -8.38
N ILE A 146 11.43 -1.72 -7.19
CA ILE A 146 11.62 -0.46 -6.46
C ILE A 146 13.11 -0.27 -6.15
N TRP A 147 13.82 -1.32 -5.76
CA TRP A 147 15.26 -1.25 -5.51
C TRP A 147 16.03 -0.92 -6.78
N GLY A 148 15.73 -1.61 -7.89
CA GLY A 148 16.37 -1.35 -9.18
C GLY A 148 16.23 0.10 -9.67
N ILE A 149 15.12 0.76 -9.33
CA ILE A 149 14.83 2.14 -9.77
C ILE A 149 15.30 3.19 -8.75
N ALA A 150 15.15 2.93 -7.44
CA ALA A 150 15.25 3.94 -6.40
C ALA A 150 16.10 3.51 -5.18
N GLN A 151 16.99 2.53 -5.32
CA GLN A 151 17.83 1.99 -4.22
C GLN A 151 18.46 3.08 -3.36
N GLN A 152 19.10 4.09 -3.96
CA GLN A 152 19.78 5.14 -3.22
C GLN A 152 18.81 5.94 -2.34
N LEU A 153 17.72 6.44 -2.93
CA LEU A 153 16.71 7.21 -2.21
C LEU A 153 16.03 6.39 -1.10
N VAL A 154 15.76 5.11 -1.38
CA VAL A 154 15.17 4.20 -0.39
C VAL A 154 16.13 3.98 0.78
N ALA A 155 17.42 3.77 0.52
CA ALA A 155 18.43 3.57 1.56
C ALA A 155 18.66 4.83 2.40
N GLU A 156 18.86 5.98 1.76
CA GLU A 156 19.10 7.27 2.43
C GLU A 156 17.96 7.65 3.39
N ASN A 157 16.72 7.46 2.92
CA ASN A 157 15.51 7.79 3.69
C ASN A 157 15.00 6.62 4.55
N SER A 158 15.65 5.46 4.49
CA SER A 158 15.25 4.23 5.19
C SER A 158 13.76 3.90 4.99
N LEU A 159 13.27 3.97 3.75
CA LEU A 159 11.84 3.83 3.47
C LEU A 159 11.35 2.42 3.75
N ARG A 160 10.16 2.32 4.34
CA ARG A 160 9.39 1.08 4.43
C ARG A 160 8.69 0.86 3.10
N LEU A 161 9.06 -0.21 2.40
CA LEU A 161 8.47 -0.56 1.11
C LEU A 161 7.01 -1.05 1.26
N PRO A 162 6.17 -0.88 0.22
CA PRO A 162 4.77 -1.31 0.21
C PRO A 162 4.57 -2.79 0.54
N GLU A 163 3.63 -3.08 1.42
CA GLU A 163 3.16 -4.44 1.69
C GLU A 163 1.87 -4.70 0.93
N LEU A 164 1.85 -5.73 0.07
CA LEU A 164 0.67 -6.01 -0.75
C LEU A 164 -0.48 -6.62 0.05
N GLY A 165 -0.22 -7.08 1.29
CA GLY A 165 -1.23 -7.62 2.21
C GLY A 165 -2.45 -6.72 2.39
N VAL A 166 -2.22 -5.40 2.47
CA VAL A 166 -3.32 -4.43 2.68
C VAL A 166 -4.21 -4.26 1.45
N MET A 167 -3.75 -4.66 0.27
CA MET A 167 -4.50 -4.54 -0.97
C MET A 167 -5.63 -5.57 -1.06
N ARG A 168 -5.56 -6.68 -0.31
CA ARG A 168 -6.65 -7.67 -0.21
C ARG A 168 -7.92 -7.13 0.41
N GLU A 169 -7.81 -6.04 1.17
CA GLU A 169 -8.95 -5.39 1.82
C GLU A 169 -9.69 -4.40 0.90
N MET A 170 -9.17 -4.16 -0.31
CA MET A 170 -9.61 -3.08 -1.18
C MET A 170 -10.42 -3.63 -2.34
N GLU A 171 -11.61 -3.06 -2.59
CA GLU A 171 -12.39 -3.36 -3.80
C GLU A 171 -11.68 -2.88 -5.07
N ASN A 172 -10.97 -1.75 -4.97
CA ASN A 172 -10.08 -1.24 -6.01
C ASN A 172 -8.63 -1.20 -5.46
N PRO A 173 -7.84 -2.27 -5.70
CA PRO A 173 -6.49 -2.41 -5.15
C PRO A 173 -5.49 -1.45 -5.82
N HIS A 174 -5.47 -0.19 -5.39
CA HIS A 174 -4.59 0.85 -5.94
C HIS A 174 -3.89 1.61 -4.82
N LEU A 175 -2.55 1.47 -4.77
CA LEU A 175 -1.68 2.18 -3.84
C LEU A 175 -0.86 3.24 -4.55
N TRP A 176 -0.62 4.33 -3.85
CA TRP A 176 0.40 5.32 -4.18
C TRP A 176 1.54 5.24 -3.18
N PHE A 177 2.78 5.05 -3.65
CA PHE A 177 3.97 5.05 -2.81
C PHE A 177 4.89 6.20 -3.21
N ALA A 178 4.90 7.26 -2.41
CA ALA A 178 5.79 8.39 -2.60
C ALA A 178 7.25 8.04 -2.24
N VAL A 179 8.20 8.48 -3.06
CA VAL A 179 9.63 8.34 -2.79
C VAL A 179 10.25 9.73 -2.64
N PRO A 180 10.56 10.17 -1.40
CA PRO A 180 11.26 11.43 -1.16
C PRO A 180 12.53 11.56 -2.01
N GLY A 181 12.69 12.68 -2.70
CA GLY A 181 13.80 12.94 -3.63
C GLY A 181 13.57 12.49 -5.08
N MET A 182 12.57 11.63 -5.35
CA MET A 182 12.24 11.18 -6.72
C MET A 182 11.30 12.15 -7.47
N MET A 183 10.83 13.22 -6.81
CA MET A 183 9.79 14.14 -7.31
C MET A 183 8.53 13.39 -7.79
N GLY A 184 8.20 12.27 -7.15
CA GLY A 184 7.19 11.33 -7.59
C GLY A 184 7.19 10.05 -6.75
N GLY A 185 6.93 8.92 -7.39
CA GLY A 185 6.77 7.65 -6.70
C GLY A 185 6.23 6.55 -7.62
N PHE A 186 5.55 5.59 -7.00
CA PHE A 186 5.00 4.43 -7.67
C PHE A 186 3.48 4.36 -7.53
N HIS A 187 2.77 4.26 -8.65
CA HIS A 187 1.40 3.75 -8.67
C HIS A 187 1.45 2.22 -8.74
N LEU A 188 0.79 1.57 -7.80
CA LEU A 188 0.74 0.12 -7.68
C LEU A 188 -0.70 -0.33 -7.81
N LYS A 189 -1.01 -1.11 -8.83
CA LYS A 189 -2.37 -1.62 -9.03
C LYS A 189 -2.35 -3.13 -9.15
N LEU A 190 -3.12 -3.80 -8.29
CA LEU A 190 -3.22 -5.25 -8.28
C LEU A 190 -4.52 -5.66 -8.98
N LEU A 191 -4.38 -6.50 -9.99
CA LEU A 191 -5.50 -7.05 -10.76
C LEU A 191 -5.56 -8.55 -10.54
N GLN A 192 -6.75 -9.04 -10.21
CA GLN A 192 -7.05 -10.47 -10.17
C GLN A 192 -7.87 -10.86 -11.39
N VAL A 193 -7.42 -11.87 -12.13
CA VAL A 193 -8.16 -12.50 -13.23
C VAL A 193 -8.26 -13.99 -12.93
N GLY A 194 -9.42 -14.43 -12.44
CA GLY A 194 -9.59 -15.82 -11.98
C GLY A 194 -8.69 -16.14 -10.79
N ARG A 195 -7.77 -17.11 -10.96
CA ARG A 195 -6.77 -17.50 -9.95
C ARG A 195 -5.41 -16.81 -10.13
N GLU A 196 -5.26 -16.06 -11.21
CA GLU A 196 -4.02 -15.34 -11.48
C GLU A 196 -4.09 -13.93 -10.94
N ALA A 197 -2.95 -13.42 -10.49
CA ALA A 197 -2.79 -12.07 -9.99
C ALA A 197 -1.63 -11.39 -10.71
N GLN A 198 -1.89 -10.18 -11.19
CA GLN A 198 -0.92 -9.34 -11.87
C GLN A 198 -0.81 -8.02 -11.13
N LEU A 199 0.43 -7.61 -10.83
CA LEU A 199 0.72 -6.33 -10.20
C LEU A 199 1.35 -5.40 -11.23
N TYR A 200 0.72 -4.26 -11.43
CA TYR A 200 1.23 -3.17 -12.25
C TYR A 200 1.95 -2.18 -11.33
N ALA A 201 3.22 -1.91 -11.62
CA ALA A 201 4.03 -0.93 -10.90
C ALA A 201 4.53 0.14 -11.89
N GLN A 202 3.92 1.32 -11.82
CA GLN A 202 4.29 2.46 -12.64
C GLN A 202 5.12 3.44 -11.82
N SER A 203 6.37 3.65 -12.22
CA SER A 203 7.18 4.74 -11.66
C SER A 203 6.93 6.02 -12.45
N GLY A 204 6.70 7.15 -11.78
CA GLY A 204 6.48 8.44 -12.45
C GLY A 204 6.86 9.64 -11.59
N SER A 205 7.29 10.72 -12.26
CA SER A 205 7.53 12.05 -11.68
C SER A 205 6.28 12.92 -11.88
N ARG A 206 5.94 13.79 -10.94
CA ARG A 206 4.89 14.81 -11.14
C ARG A 206 5.32 15.93 -12.10
N MET A 207 6.60 16.02 -12.45
CA MET A 207 7.19 17.09 -13.27
C MET A 207 7.48 16.66 -14.71
N ASP A 208 7.72 15.38 -14.96
CA ASP A 208 7.99 14.87 -16.30
C ASP A 208 6.75 14.20 -16.88
N PHE A 209 6.12 14.84 -17.86
CA PHE A 209 5.12 14.26 -18.77
C PHE A 209 5.76 13.25 -19.76
N GLY A 210 6.85 12.59 -19.36
CA GLY A 210 7.40 11.45 -20.08
C GLY A 210 6.67 10.17 -19.66
N PRO A 211 6.59 9.15 -20.52
CA PRO A 211 5.96 7.90 -20.14
C PRO A 211 6.75 7.28 -18.99
N GLY A 212 6.17 7.25 -17.80
CA GLY A 212 6.73 6.56 -16.65
C GLY A 212 6.98 5.09 -16.98
N ARG A 213 8.06 4.49 -16.44
CA ARG A 213 8.33 3.06 -16.67
C ARG A 213 7.26 2.21 -16.00
N MET A 214 6.64 1.32 -16.77
CA MET A 214 5.65 0.36 -16.29
C MET A 214 6.28 -1.01 -16.15
N HIS A 215 6.08 -1.65 -15.00
CA HIS A 215 6.46 -3.05 -14.79
C HIS A 215 5.21 -3.88 -14.53
N VAL A 216 5.05 -4.95 -15.30
CA VAL A 216 4.03 -5.98 -15.06
C VAL A 216 4.69 -7.13 -14.32
N ILE A 217 4.23 -7.37 -13.09
CA ILE A 217 4.78 -8.34 -12.17
C ILE A 217 3.78 -9.49 -12.02
N THR A 218 4.24 -10.71 -12.29
CA THR A 218 3.50 -11.96 -12.11
C THR A 218 4.29 -12.88 -11.17
N THR A 219 3.74 -14.05 -10.84
CA THR A 219 4.48 -15.05 -10.06
C THR A 219 5.69 -15.59 -10.82
N SER A 220 5.58 -15.74 -12.15
CA SER A 220 6.63 -16.29 -13.02
C SER A 220 7.67 -15.26 -13.47
N SER A 221 7.27 -14.02 -13.74
CA SER A 221 8.12 -13.04 -14.42
C SER A 221 7.85 -11.61 -13.97
N THR A 222 8.83 -10.74 -14.23
CA THR A 222 8.69 -9.28 -14.19
C THR A 222 9.08 -8.77 -15.57
N VAL A 223 8.18 -8.05 -16.24
CA VAL A 223 8.41 -7.52 -17.58
C VAL A 223 8.28 -5.99 -17.53
N GLU A 224 9.29 -5.28 -18.05
CA GLU A 224 9.19 -3.86 -18.30
C GLU A 224 8.42 -3.66 -19.61
N ASP A 225 7.29 -2.94 -19.54
CA ASP A 225 6.49 -2.61 -20.72
C ASP A 225 6.92 -1.24 -21.25
N GLY A 226 7.75 -1.25 -22.30
CA GLY A 226 8.27 -0.05 -22.97
C GLY A 226 7.31 0.60 -23.97
N SER A 227 6.09 0.06 -24.15
CA SER A 227 5.08 0.54 -25.12
C SER A 227 4.40 1.85 -24.70
N TRP A 228 4.74 2.37 -23.54
CA TRP A 228 4.19 3.59 -23.00
C TRP A 228 4.92 4.77 -23.62
N GLY A 229 4.26 5.49 -24.53
CA GLY A 229 4.85 6.63 -25.22
C GLY A 229 4.23 6.94 -26.58
N LYS A 230 3.11 7.69 -26.55
CA LYS A 230 2.45 8.40 -27.67
C LYS A 230 1.84 7.64 -28.85
N ASP A 231 2.32 6.47 -29.29
CA ASP A 231 1.73 5.77 -30.44
C ASP A 231 2.00 4.25 -30.38
N SER A 232 1.26 3.48 -29.59
CA SER A 232 1.32 2.02 -29.69
C SER A 232 -0.05 1.38 -29.51
N PRO A 233 -0.49 0.54 -30.48
CA PRO A 233 -1.69 -0.26 -30.33
C PRO A 233 -1.44 -1.28 -29.22
N GLY A 234 -2.49 -1.59 -28.45
CA GLY A 234 -2.42 -2.52 -27.33
C GLY A 234 -1.77 -3.87 -27.68
N PRO A 235 -1.39 -4.66 -26.66
CA PRO A 235 -0.57 -5.85 -26.83
C PRO A 235 -1.14 -6.78 -27.90
N VAL A 236 -0.32 -7.05 -28.92
CA VAL A 236 -0.54 -8.14 -29.86
C VAL A 236 -0.48 -9.44 -29.08
N ILE A 237 -1.61 -10.11 -28.99
CA ILE A 237 -1.69 -11.51 -28.55
C ILE A 237 -0.91 -12.33 -29.60
N LEU A 238 0.29 -12.76 -29.26
CA LEU A 238 1.02 -13.78 -30.00
C LEU A 238 0.43 -15.14 -29.61
N ASP A 239 -0.67 -15.52 -30.26
CA ASP A 239 -1.16 -16.90 -30.23
C ASP A 239 -0.24 -17.76 -31.11
N TYR A 240 0.43 -18.73 -30.48
CA TYR A 240 1.15 -19.79 -31.17
C TYR A 240 0.18 -20.92 -31.56
N VAL A 241 0.45 -21.51 -32.73
CA VAL A 241 -0.44 -22.24 -33.65
C VAL A 241 -0.78 -23.69 -33.28
N GLY A 242 -2.02 -24.12 -33.60
CA GLY A 242 -2.33 -25.43 -34.25
C GLY A 242 -3.61 -26.17 -33.75
N PRO A 243 -4.26 -27.05 -34.55
CA PRO A 243 -4.05 -27.43 -35.96
C PRO A 243 -5.26 -27.12 -36.88
N ALA A 244 -5.01 -27.26 -38.18
CA ALA A 244 -5.99 -27.18 -39.27
C ALA A 244 -7.02 -28.32 -39.24
N PHE A 245 -8.25 -28.01 -39.65
CA PHE A 245 -9.19 -28.99 -40.18
C PHE A 245 -9.89 -28.41 -41.41
N ASP A 246 -9.75 -29.13 -42.53
CA ASP A 246 -10.43 -28.94 -43.81
C ASP A 246 -11.95 -29.14 -43.68
N ASP A 247 -12.73 -28.30 -44.36
CA ASP A 247 -13.44 -28.64 -45.61
C ASP A 247 -14.11 -27.37 -46.21
#